data_AF-A0A1K2I6S1-F1
#
_entry.id   AF-A0A1K2I6S1-F1
#
_cell.length_a   1.000
_cell.length_b   1.000
_cell.length_c   1.000
_cell.angle_alpha   90.00
_cell.angle_beta   90.00
_cell.angle_gamma   90.00
#
_symmetry.space_group_name_H-M   'P 1'
#
loop_
_entity.id
_entity.type
_entity.pdbx_description
1 polymer ?
#
loop_
_entity_poly.entity_id
_entity_poly.type
_entity_poly.pdbx_seq_one_letter_code
_entity_poly.pdbx_strand_id
1 'polypeptide(L)' 'MRKSFYQFLMTQRNPASYDEIAQFANNAFYDQSFPKQEQNYQRLSEYLEENANYLPSMTIFDAAFQKYQEQAQNL' A
#
# COMPACT_ATOMS: atom_id res chain seq x y z
N MET A 1 -13.69 5.67 12.21
CA MET A 1 -12.26 5.99 11.98
C MET A 1 -11.89 5.53 10.58
N ARG A 2 -11.16 6.34 9.80
CA ARG A 2 -10.72 5.96 8.44
C ARG A 2 -9.70 4.81 8.54
N LYS A 3 -9.80 3.82 7.64
CA LYS A 3 -8.80 2.74 7.54
C LYS A 3 -7.43 3.35 7.24
N SER A 4 -6.36 2.79 7.81
CA SER A 4 -5.00 3.15 7.38
C SER A 4 -4.72 2.67 5.96
N PHE A 5 -3.66 3.21 5.32
CA PHE A 5 -3.25 2.72 4.00
C PHE A 5 -2.90 1.23 4.05
N TYR A 6 -2.22 0.78 5.11
CA TYR A 6 -1.92 -0.64 5.30
C TYR A 6 -3.19 -1.50 5.40
N GLN A 7 -4.20 -1.06 6.15
CA GLN A 7 -5.47 -1.79 6.26
C GLN A 7 -6.21 -1.87 4.91
N PHE A 8 -6.15 -0.82 4.09
CA PHE A 8 -6.61 -0.86 2.71
C PHE A 8 -5.81 -1.88 1.88
N LEU A 9 -4.49 -1.81 1.95
CA LEU A 9 -3.61 -2.66 1.16
C LEU A 9 -3.84 -4.15 1.49
N MET A 10 -4.13 -4.49 2.74
CA MET A 10 -4.48 -5.86 3.14
C MET A 10 -5.75 -6.40 2.47
N THR A 11 -6.69 -5.54 2.04
CA THR A 11 -7.86 -5.99 1.27
C THR A 11 -7.55 -6.24 -0.21
N GLN A 12 -6.37 -5.80 -0.70
CA GLN A 12 -5.91 -6.02 -2.07
C GLN A 12 -5.08 -7.30 -2.22
N ARG A 13 -4.77 -7.99 -1.11
CA ARG A 13 -4.00 -9.23 -1.14
C ARG A 13 -4.71 -10.32 -1.94
N ASN A 14 -3.99 -10.90 -2.88
CA ASN A 14 -4.40 -12.08 -3.61
C ASN A 14 -3.12 -12.86 -4.00
N PRO A 15 -2.78 -13.97 -3.30
CA PRO A 15 -1.55 -14.71 -3.55
C PRO A 15 -1.43 -15.32 -4.96
N ALA A 16 -2.56 -15.50 -5.65
CA ALA A 16 -2.60 -16.06 -7.00
C ALA A 16 -2.64 -14.99 -8.11
N SER A 17 -2.71 -13.70 -7.73
CA SER A 17 -2.78 -12.61 -8.70
C SER A 17 -1.38 -12.17 -9.15
N TYR A 18 -1.27 -11.84 -10.43
CA TYR A 18 -0.10 -11.20 -11.01
C TYR A 18 -0.25 -9.67 -11.11
N ASP A 19 -1.38 -9.10 -10.69
CA ASP A 19 -1.59 -7.65 -10.65
C ASP A 19 -0.58 -6.96 -9.71
N GLU A 20 -0.03 -5.83 -10.14
CA GLU A 20 1.05 -5.13 -9.45
C GLU A 20 0.64 -4.67 -8.04
N ILE A 21 -0.61 -4.22 -7.85
CA ILE A 21 -1.10 -3.79 -6.53
C ILE A 21 -1.31 -5.00 -5.63
N ALA A 22 -1.77 -6.13 -6.18
CA ALA A 22 -1.87 -7.37 -5.41
C ALA A 22 -0.49 -7.90 -4.99
N GLN A 23 0.51 -7.84 -5.88
CA GLN A 23 1.90 -8.19 -5.55
C GLN A 23 2.48 -7.26 -4.48
N PHE A 24 2.28 -5.95 -4.61
CA PHE A 24 2.66 -4.97 -3.59
C PHE A 24 2.01 -5.29 -2.24
N ALA A 25 0.71 -5.59 -2.23
CA ALA A 25 -0.01 -5.95 -1.01
C ALA A 25 0.48 -7.24 -0.37
N ASN A 26 0.79 -8.25 -1.18
CA ASN A 26 1.36 -9.51 -0.70
C ASN A 26 2.75 -9.30 -0.09
N ASN A 27 3.59 -8.47 -0.70
CA ASN A 27 4.94 -8.18 -0.20
C ASN A 27 4.92 -7.30 1.06
N ALA A 28 4.10 -6.24 1.08
CA ALA A 28 3.92 -5.37 2.24
C ALA A 28 3.34 -6.12 3.46
N PHE A 29 2.64 -7.23 3.27
CA PHE A 29 2.22 -8.11 4.38
C PHE A 29 3.41 -8.72 5.13
N TYR A 30 4.48 -9.07 4.41
CA TYR A 30 5.70 -9.64 4.99
C TYR A 30 6.66 -8.58 5.54
N ASP A 31 6.45 -7.31 5.19
CA ASP A 31 7.18 -6.17 5.75
C ASP A 31 6.68 -5.87 7.18
N GLN A 32 7.45 -6.34 8.16
CA GLN A 32 7.13 -6.15 9.58
C GLN A 32 7.26 -4.69 10.04
N SER A 33 8.12 -3.90 9.37
CA SER A 33 8.38 -2.49 9.65
C SER A 33 7.40 -1.53 9.00
N PHE A 34 6.54 -2.02 8.09
CA PHE A 34 5.57 -1.18 7.39
C PHE A 34 4.78 -0.31 8.38
N PRO A 35 4.60 1.01 8.13
CA PRO A 35 3.90 1.91 9.05
C PRO A 35 2.39 1.66 9.04
N LYS A 36 1.94 0.67 9.83
CA LYS A 36 0.56 0.12 9.78
C LYS A 36 -0.57 1.10 10.11
N GLN A 37 -0.25 2.24 10.74
CA GLN A 37 -1.23 3.25 11.14
C GLN A 37 -1.16 4.53 10.29
N GLU A 38 -0.16 4.67 9.42
CA GLU A 38 0.04 5.89 8.63
C GLU A 38 -0.98 5.98 7.48
N GLN A 39 -1.33 7.23 7.17
CA GLN A 39 -2.31 7.61 6.15
C GLN A 39 -1.83 8.77 5.27
N ASN A 40 -0.75 9.44 5.68
CA ASN A 40 -0.14 10.54 4.95
C ASN A 40 0.70 10.00 3.79
N TYR A 41 0.41 10.51 2.59
CA TYR A 41 1.09 10.12 1.37
C TYR A 41 2.61 10.30 1.46
N GLN A 42 3.06 11.47 1.89
CA GLN A 42 4.48 11.82 1.90
C GLN A 42 5.28 10.89 2.81
N ARG A 43 4.80 10.62 4.03
CA ARG A 43 5.45 9.71 4.97
C ARG A 43 5.49 8.26 4.47
N LEU A 44 4.46 7.83 3.77
CA LEU A 44 4.43 6.51 3.13
C LEU A 44 5.42 6.46 1.95
N SER A 45 5.48 7.52 1.13
CA SER A 45 6.43 7.64 0.02
C SER A 45 7.87 7.54 0.51
N GLU A 46 8.23 8.35 1.52
CA GLU A 46 9.56 8.35 2.14
C GLU A 46 9.92 6.95 2.67
N TYR A 47 9.02 6.31 3.41
CA TYR A 47 9.24 4.96 3.91
C TYR A 47 9.51 3.97 2.76
N LEU A 48 8.70 4.02 1.70
CA LEU A 48 8.79 3.08 0.58
C LEU A 48 10.06 3.29 -0.25
N GLU A 49 10.44 4.53 -0.51
CA GLU A 49 11.68 4.87 -1.23
C GLU A 49 12.93 4.39 -0.49
N GLU A 50 12.92 4.45 0.84
CA GLU A 50 14.07 4.07 1.67
C GLU A 50 14.10 2.58 2.04
N ASN A 51 12.94 1.93 2.20
CA ASN A 51 12.85 0.62 2.85
C ASN A 51 12.20 -0.48 1.98
N ALA A 52 11.44 -0.14 0.95
CA ALA A 52 10.61 -1.11 0.22
C ALA A 52 11.29 -1.68 -1.03
N ASN A 53 12.37 -2.44 -0.85
CA ASN A 53 13.07 -3.15 -1.93
C ASN A 53 12.19 -4.16 -2.70
N TYR A 54 11.00 -4.47 -2.19
CA TYR A 54 10.01 -5.35 -2.81
C TYR A 54 9.02 -4.63 -3.74
N LEU A 55 9.08 -3.29 -3.79
CA LEU A 55 8.24 -2.46 -4.65
C LEU A 55 9.06 -2.08 -5.89
N PRO A 56 8.79 -2.67 -7.07
CA PRO A 56 9.63 -2.44 -8.24
C PRO A 56 9.49 -1.04 -8.85
N SER A 57 8.42 -0.30 -8.53
CA SER A 57 8.21 1.09 -8.97
C SER A 57 7.30 1.83 -7.99
N MET A 58 7.64 3.09 -7.69
CA MET A 58 6.78 3.99 -6.91
C MET A 58 5.43 4.28 -7.60
N THR A 59 5.34 4.13 -8.93
CA THR A 59 4.07 4.27 -9.66
C THR A 59 3.01 3.26 -9.21
N ILE A 60 3.42 2.09 -8.69
CA ILE A 60 2.51 1.08 -8.14
C ILE A 60 1.93 1.56 -6.81
N PHE A 61 2.76 2.21 -5.98
CA PHE A 61 2.29 2.87 -4.77
C PHE A 61 1.32 4.00 -5.10
N ASP A 62 1.64 4.86 -6.06
CA ASP A 62 0.78 5.97 -6.47
C ASP A 62 -0.60 5.47 -6.90
N ALA A 63 -0.64 4.42 -7.73
CA ALA A 63 -1.89 3.79 -8.18
C ALA A 63 -2.68 3.16 -7.02
N ALA A 64 -2.01 2.48 -6.08
CA ALA A 64 -2.64 1.92 -4.90
C ALA A 64 -3.19 3.02 -3.96
N PHE A 65 -2.45 4.12 -3.81
CA PHE A 65 -2.84 5.23 -2.95
C PHE A 65 -4.03 6.00 -3.52
N GLN A 66 -4.10 6.17 -4.84
CA GLN A 66 -5.27 6.73 -5.50
C GLN A 66 -6.52 5.89 -5.19
N LYS A 67 -6.46 4.56 -5.36
CA LYS A 67 -7.58 3.66 -5.02
C LYS A 67 -7.98 3.75 -3.54
N TYR A 68 -7.01 3.88 -2.64
CA TYR A 68 -7.26 4.11 -1.21
C TYR A 68 -8.05 5.41 -0.97
N GLN A 69 -7.66 6.50 -1.64
CA GLN A 69 -8.37 7.79 -1.53
C GLN A 69 -9.80 7.70 -2.09
N GLU A 70 -9.98 7.06 -3.24
CA GLU A 70 -11.30 6.82 -3.84
C GLU A 70 -12.21 6.01 -2.89
N GLN A 71 -11.70 4.95 -2.27
CA GLN A 71 -12.46 4.19 -1.28
C GLN A 71 -12.84 5.03 -0.05
N ALA A 72 -11.97 5.93 0.39
CA ALA A 72 -12.24 6.80 1.53
C ALA A 72 -13.26 7.91 1.23
N GLN A 73 -13.44 8.29 -0.03
CA GLN A 73 -14.44 9.27 -0.47
C GLN A 73 -15.84 8.64 -0.66
N ASN A 74 -15.90 7.32 -0.88
CA ASN A 74 -17.14 6.57 -1.08
C ASN A 74 -17.77 6.06 0.24
N LEU A 75 -17.34 6.59 1.39
CA LEU A 75 -17.81 6.28 2.74
C LEU A 75 -18.34 7.55 3.42
#